data_AF-A0AAU6EJ08-F1
#
_entry.id   AF-A0AAU6EJ08-F1
#
_cell.length_a   1.000
_cell.length_b   1.000
_cell.length_c   1.000
_cell.angle_alpha   90.00
_cell.angle_beta   90.00
_cell.angle_gamma   90.00
#
_symmetry.space_group_name_H-M   'P 1'
#
loop_
_entity.id
_entity.type
_entity.pdbx_description
1 polymer ?
#
loop_
_entity_poly.entity_id
_entity_poly.type
_entity_poly.pdbx_seq_one_letter_code
_entity_poly.pdbx_strand_id
1 'polypeptide(L)'
;MIESIPPTASLRFLPVPWPDSGVGTWANDLEERLVALAGEHGFQPSHATKSKLELVHPGRHRVVYLDRKRLRRQTIAVIVPPWVRLDDIRTVSGVTLPEKFFHSSNMRTFPKSVNTGENEIPYGYSLECVGLTVFGHLLDRI
;
A
#
# COMPACT_ATOMS: atom_id res chain seq x y z
N MET A 1 48.27 5.31 -28.55
CA MET A 1 47.91 4.27 -27.59
C MET A 1 46.84 4.88 -26.68
N ILE A 2 45.60 4.88 -27.16
CA ILE A 2 44.47 4.04 -26.72
C ILE A 2 43.94 4.48 -25.34
N GLU A 3 42.77 5.10 -25.41
CA GLU A 3 41.90 5.54 -24.33
C GLU A 3 41.48 4.38 -23.41
N SER A 4 41.20 4.70 -22.15
CA SER A 4 40.28 3.92 -21.32
C SER A 4 39.63 4.82 -20.29
N ILE A 5 38.53 5.44 -20.72
CA ILE A 5 37.51 6.04 -19.86
C ILE A 5 36.71 4.87 -19.25
N PRO A 6 36.61 4.72 -17.92
CA PRO A 6 35.66 3.77 -17.34
C PRO A 6 34.23 4.34 -17.46
N PRO A 7 33.24 3.53 -17.90
CA PRO A 7 31.89 4.01 -18.12
C PRO A 7 31.11 4.14 -16.80
N THR A 8 30.44 5.29 -16.64
CA THR A 8 29.06 5.45 -16.17
C THR A 8 28.54 4.44 -15.14
N ALA A 9 28.65 4.77 -13.85
CA ALA A 9 27.79 4.21 -12.80
C ALA A 9 26.61 5.17 -12.52
N SER A 10 25.69 5.27 -13.48
CA SER A 10 24.32 5.75 -13.20
C SER A 10 23.50 4.58 -12.65
N LEU A 11 23.52 4.35 -11.34
CA LEU A 11 22.51 3.52 -10.69
C LEU A 11 21.39 4.43 -10.19
N ARG A 12 20.58 4.86 -11.16
CA ARG A 12 19.23 5.33 -10.92
C ARG A 12 18.45 4.16 -10.31
N PHE A 13 18.16 4.21 -9.01
CA PHE A 13 17.02 3.45 -8.46
C PHE A 13 15.73 4.14 -8.91
N LEU A 14 15.46 4.06 -10.22
CA LEU A 14 14.12 4.19 -10.74
C LEU A 14 13.46 2.82 -10.51
N PRO A 15 12.25 2.73 -9.93
CA PRO A 15 11.50 1.49 -10.03
C PRO A 15 11.38 1.16 -11.51
N VAL A 16 11.81 -0.05 -11.87
CA VAL A 16 11.72 -0.58 -13.23
C VAL A 16 10.28 -0.41 -13.71
N PRO A 17 10.03 0.33 -14.81
CA PRO A 17 8.71 0.30 -15.44
C PRO A 17 8.51 -1.12 -15.92
N TRP A 18 7.44 -1.75 -15.44
CA TRP A 18 7.03 -3.10 -15.80
C TRP A 18 7.17 -3.34 -17.32
N PRO A 19 7.98 -4.32 -17.78
CA PRO A 19 7.83 -4.87 -19.11
C PRO A 19 6.80 -6.00 -19.05
N ASP A 20 5.76 -5.88 -19.87
CA ASP A 20 4.81 -6.93 -20.25
C ASP A 20 4.23 -7.83 -19.15
N SER A 21 3.05 -7.43 -18.63
CA SER A 21 1.87 -8.32 -18.52
C SER A 21 0.69 -7.56 -17.90
N GLY A 22 -0.09 -6.90 -18.76
CA GLY A 22 -1.39 -6.35 -18.42
C GLY A 22 -1.34 -4.94 -17.83
N VAL A 23 -1.85 -3.97 -18.59
CA VAL A 23 -2.57 -2.84 -18.00
C VAL A 23 -3.54 -3.46 -17.00
N GLY A 24 -3.25 -3.26 -15.71
CA GLY A 24 -3.85 -4.00 -14.61
C GLY A 24 -5.36 -3.95 -14.71
N THR A 25 -5.99 -5.12 -14.83
CA THR A 25 -7.44 -5.22 -14.75
C THR A 25 -7.82 -4.86 -13.31
N TRP A 26 -8.19 -3.60 -13.11
CA TRP A 26 -8.75 -3.15 -11.84
C TRP A 26 -9.96 -4.01 -11.52
N ALA A 27 -10.10 -4.39 -10.24
CA ALA A 27 -11.24 -5.23 -9.85
C ALA A 27 -12.59 -4.53 -10.06
N ASN A 28 -12.60 -3.20 -10.03
CA ASN A 28 -13.75 -2.33 -10.24
C ASN A 28 -13.31 -0.86 -10.41
N ASP A 29 -14.24 0.01 -10.81
CA ASP A 29 -14.00 1.46 -10.98
C ASP A 29 -13.53 2.15 -9.70
N LEU A 30 -13.96 1.66 -8.53
CA LEU A 30 -13.55 2.21 -7.24
C LEU A 30 -12.05 1.98 -7.00
N GLU A 31 -11.54 0.79 -7.31
CA GLU A 31 -10.12 0.45 -7.20
C GLU A 31 -9.29 1.35 -8.12
N GLU A 32 -9.72 1.55 -9.37
CA GLU A 32 -9.05 2.47 -10.30
C GLU A 32 -8.96 3.89 -9.74
N ARG A 33 -10.08 4.44 -9.23
CA ARG A 33 -10.12 5.77 -8.62
C ARG A 33 -9.23 5.89 -7.38
N LEU A 34 -9.15 4.84 -6.57
CA LEU A 34 -8.25 4.80 -5.41
C LEU A 34 -6.79 4.76 -5.83
N VAL A 35 -6.43 4.02 -6.88
CA VAL A 35 -5.05 4.01 -7.39
C VAL A 35 -4.67 5.35 -7.98
N ALA A 36 -5.54 5.96 -8.78
CA ALA A 36 -5.31 7.29 -9.35
C ALA A 36 -5.07 8.32 -8.24
N LEU A 37 -5.96 8.35 -7.23
CA LEU A 37 -5.81 9.24 -6.08
C LEU A 37 -4.53 8.93 -5.29
N ALA A 38 -4.20 7.66 -5.05
CA ALA A 38 -2.93 7.29 -4.40
C ALA A 38 -1.70 7.80 -5.17
N GLY A 39 -1.77 7.79 -6.51
CA GLY A 39 -0.77 8.37 -7.41
C GLY A 39 -0.55 9.86 -7.19
N GLU A 40 -1.63 10.63 -6.99
CA GLU A 40 -1.57 12.06 -6.68
C GLU A 40 -0.82 12.33 -5.35
N HIS A 41 -0.92 11.39 -4.39
CA HIS A 41 -0.21 11.43 -3.12
C HIS A 41 1.17 10.73 -3.15
N GLY A 42 1.70 10.40 -4.33
CA GLY A 42 3.04 9.84 -4.51
C GLY A 42 3.16 8.33 -4.23
N PHE A 43 2.04 7.64 -4.04
CA PHE A 43 2.01 6.18 -3.95
C PHE A 43 1.85 5.54 -5.33
N GLN A 44 2.52 4.41 -5.53
CA GLN A 44 2.48 3.65 -6.77
C GLN A 44 2.10 2.20 -6.49
N PRO A 45 1.26 1.56 -7.32
CA PRO A 45 0.98 0.14 -7.18
C PRO A 45 2.26 -0.67 -7.42
N SER A 46 2.61 -1.54 -6.47
CA SER A 46 3.83 -2.37 -6.55
C SER A 46 3.54 -3.87 -6.66
N HIS A 47 2.38 -4.34 -6.19
CA HIS A 47 2.00 -5.73 -6.29
C HIS A 47 0.49 -5.92 -6.08
N ALA A 48 -0.15 -6.80 -6.84
CA ALA A 48 -1.57 -7.09 -6.69
C ALA A 48 -1.81 -8.59 -6.55
N THR A 49 -2.66 -8.96 -5.61
CA THR A 49 -3.22 -10.31 -5.46
C THR A 49 -4.74 -10.24 -5.59
N LYS A 50 -5.43 -11.38 -5.58
CA LYS A 50 -6.91 -11.41 -5.55
C LYS A 50 -7.52 -10.66 -4.35
N SER A 51 -6.77 -10.48 -3.26
CA SER A 51 -7.31 -9.96 -1.99
C SER A 51 -6.66 -8.68 -1.48
N LYS A 52 -5.52 -8.29 -2.04
CA LYS A 52 -4.73 -7.13 -1.61
C LYS A 52 -4.13 -6.44 -2.82
N LEU A 53 -4.08 -5.11 -2.79
CA LEU A 53 -3.29 -4.29 -3.69
C LEU A 53 -2.27 -3.52 -2.85
N GLU A 54 -1.00 -3.73 -3.11
CA GLU A 54 0.14 -3.08 -2.47
C GLU A 54 0.41 -1.74 -3.14
N LEU A 55 0.42 -0.67 -2.35
CA LEU A 55 0.76 0.68 -2.76
C LEU A 55 2.01 1.11 -2.00
N VAL A 56 3.01 1.61 -2.72
CA VAL A 56 4.32 2.00 -2.17
C VAL A 56 4.58 3.46 -2.49
N HIS A 57 4.97 4.24 -1.49
CA HIS A 57 5.48 5.59 -1.68
C HIS A 57 7.01 5.54 -1.67
N PRO A 58 7.69 5.52 -2.83
CA PRO A 58 9.14 5.30 -2.90
C PRO A 58 9.92 6.41 -2.19
N GLY A 59 9.51 7.68 -2.31
CA GLY A 59 10.19 8.81 -1.66
C GLY A 59 10.09 8.88 -0.14
N ARG A 60 9.11 8.20 0.48
CA ARG A 60 8.92 8.18 1.94
C ARG A 60 9.20 6.81 2.55
N HIS A 61 9.54 5.80 1.73
CA HIS A 61 9.68 4.40 2.12
C HIS A 61 8.45 3.86 2.88
N ARG A 62 7.25 4.27 2.45
CA ARG A 62 5.98 3.84 3.06
C ARG A 62 5.27 2.83 2.18
N VAL A 63 4.57 1.89 2.82
CA VAL A 63 3.77 0.87 2.13
C VAL A 63 2.42 0.76 2.82
N VAL A 64 1.36 0.66 2.02
CA VAL A 64 -0.01 0.41 2.48
C VAL A 64 -0.64 -0.65 1.58
N TYR A 65 -1.67 -1.32 2.09
CA TYR A 65 -2.44 -2.28 1.30
C TYR A 65 -3.91 -1.90 1.24
N LEU A 66 -4.50 -1.97 0.06
CA LEU A 66 -5.96 -1.93 -0.11
C LEU A 66 -6.53 -3.34 0.01
N ASP A 67 -7.60 -3.50 0.80
CA ASP A 67 -8.33 -4.77 0.88
C ASP A 67 -9.35 -4.91 -0.25
N ARG A 68 -8.98 -5.63 -1.31
CA ARG A 68 -9.83 -5.84 -2.49
C ARG A 68 -11.12 -6.60 -2.17
N LYS A 69 -11.15 -7.43 -1.11
CA LYS A 69 -12.39 -8.15 -0.73
C LYS A 69 -13.41 -7.18 -0.11
N ARG A 70 -12.94 -6.21 0.66
CA ARG A 70 -13.78 -5.15 1.26
C ARG A 70 -14.20 -4.14 0.18
N LEU A 71 -13.32 -3.79 -0.75
CA LEU A 71 -13.64 -2.90 -1.88
C LEU A 71 -14.78 -3.43 -2.76
N ARG A 72 -14.87 -4.75 -2.96
CA ARG A 72 -16.02 -5.37 -3.67
C ARG A 72 -17.36 -5.15 -2.96
N ARG A 73 -17.34 -4.86 -1.66
CA ARG A 73 -18.51 -4.49 -0.85
C ARG A 73 -18.66 -2.97 -0.71
N GLN A 74 -17.98 -2.19 -1.55
CA GLN A 74 -17.95 -0.73 -1.51
C GLN A 74 -17.38 -0.15 -0.21
N THR A 75 -16.58 -0.93 0.53
CA THR A 75 -15.88 -0.46 1.74
C THR A 75 -14.41 -0.22 1.44
N ILE A 76 -13.93 1.00 1.67
CA ILE A 76 -12.52 1.36 1.50
C ILE A 76 -11.77 0.96 2.77
N ALA A 77 -11.20 -0.25 2.75
CA ALA A 77 -10.35 -0.73 3.83
C ALA A 77 -8.87 -0.63 3.44
N VAL A 78 -8.12 0.14 4.24
CA VAL A 78 -6.68 0.40 4.06
C VAL A 78 -5.94 -0.22 5.22
N ILE A 79 -4.96 -1.06 4.92
CA ILE A 79 -4.15 -1.72 5.91
C ILE A 79 -2.80 -1.03 5.97
N VAL A 80 -2.50 -0.46 7.14
CA VAL A 80 -1.27 0.30 7.40
C VAL A 80 -0.35 -0.49 8.33
N PRO A 81 0.97 -0.28 8.26
CA PRO A 81 1.90 -1.05 9.06
C PRO A 81 1.75 -0.72 10.56
N PRO A 82 2.15 -1.64 11.46
CA PRO A 82 1.84 -1.54 12.88
C PRO A 82 2.62 -0.44 13.62
N TRP A 83 3.67 0.12 13.00
CA TRP A 83 4.43 1.25 13.54
C TRP A 83 3.82 2.61 13.20
N VAL A 84 2.74 2.66 12.41
CA VAL A 84 2.01 3.91 12.17
C VAL A 84 1.34 4.35 13.47
N ARG A 85 1.51 5.63 13.83
CA ARG A 85 0.93 6.21 15.03
C ARG A 85 -0.55 6.46 14.81
N LEU A 86 -1.40 5.60 15.41
CA LEU A 86 -2.85 5.72 15.25
C LEU A 86 -3.42 7.05 15.79
N ASP A 87 -2.74 7.72 16.72
CA ASP A 87 -3.14 9.05 17.20
C ASP A 87 -3.12 10.11 16.10
N ASP A 88 -2.14 10.05 15.19
CA ASP A 88 -2.07 10.97 14.04
C ASP A 88 -3.25 10.73 13.08
N ILE A 89 -3.63 9.46 12.90
CA ILE A 89 -4.78 9.06 12.06
C ILE A 89 -6.11 9.40 12.74
N ARG A 90 -6.20 9.32 14.07
CA ARG A 90 -7.43 9.61 14.84
C ARG A 90 -7.97 11.01 14.54
N THR A 91 -7.09 11.95 14.16
CA THR A 91 -7.46 13.32 13.78
C THR A 91 -8.16 13.42 12.41
N VAL A 92 -8.14 12.36 11.60
CA VAL A 92 -8.78 12.32 10.28
C VAL A 92 -10.24 11.91 10.44
N SER A 93 -11.14 12.89 10.36
CA SER A 93 -12.58 12.65 10.37
C SER A 93 -13.01 11.69 9.25
N GLY A 94 -13.78 10.66 9.61
CA GLY A 94 -14.27 9.65 8.68
C GLY A 94 -13.37 8.40 8.52
N VAL A 95 -12.30 8.28 9.32
CA VAL A 95 -11.53 7.04 9.45
C VAL A 95 -11.98 6.29 10.70
N THR A 96 -12.37 5.02 10.53
CA THR A 96 -12.61 4.09 11.64
C THR A 96 -11.33 3.36 11.97
N LEU A 97 -10.85 3.51 13.21
CA LEU A 97 -9.67 2.81 13.70
C LEU A 97 -10.02 1.39 14.19
N PRO A 98 -9.17 0.39 13.96
CA PRO A 98 -9.37 -0.95 14.46
C PRO A 98 -9.03 -1.04 15.96
N GLU A 99 -9.68 -1.97 16.65
CA GLU A 99 -9.36 -2.30 18.05
C GLU A 99 -8.19 -3.28 18.17
N LYS A 100 -7.89 -4.03 17.10
CA LYS A 100 -6.91 -5.13 17.09
C LYS A 100 -6.12 -5.15 15.78
N PHE A 101 -4.97 -5.82 15.81
CA PHE A 101 -4.20 -6.09 14.62
C PHE A 101 -4.94 -7.02 13.65
N PHE A 102 -4.86 -6.66 12.37
CA PHE A 102 -5.31 -7.47 11.25
C PHE A 102 -4.16 -8.32 10.72
N HIS A 103 -4.38 -9.62 10.56
CA HIS A 103 -3.37 -10.57 10.08
C HIS A 103 -3.74 -11.10 8.70
N SER A 104 -2.77 -11.11 7.76
CA SER A 104 -2.97 -11.66 6.42
C SER A 104 -1.66 -12.01 5.74
N SER A 105 -1.59 -13.20 5.12
CA SER A 105 -0.41 -13.67 4.40
C SER A 105 -0.04 -12.85 3.15
N ASN A 106 -0.98 -12.06 2.62
CA ASN A 106 -0.79 -11.28 1.38
C ASN A 106 -0.21 -9.87 1.64
N MET A 107 0.36 -9.61 2.81
CA MET A 107 0.97 -8.32 3.19
C MET A 107 2.49 -8.50 3.39
N ARG A 108 3.18 -8.93 2.33
CA ARG A 108 4.58 -9.40 2.37
C ARG A 108 5.59 -8.43 2.98
N THR A 109 5.32 -7.11 2.89
CA THR A 109 6.24 -6.05 3.34
C THR A 109 6.03 -5.70 4.81
N PHE A 110 4.94 -6.17 5.42
CA PHE A 110 4.65 -5.92 6.83
C PHE A 110 5.40 -6.92 7.73
N PRO A 111 5.71 -6.52 8.97
CA PRO A 111 6.35 -7.41 9.92
C PRO A 111 5.41 -8.57 10.23
N LYS A 112 5.98 -9.70 10.61
CA LYS A 112 5.22 -10.90 10.98
C LYS A 112 5.18 -11.02 12.50
N SER A 113 4.07 -11.58 12.98
CA SER A 113 3.91 -11.95 14.39
C SER A 113 3.05 -13.21 14.47
N VAL A 114 3.23 -13.96 15.54
CA VAL A 114 2.30 -15.04 15.89
C VAL A 114 0.97 -14.40 16.32
N ASN A 115 -0.14 -14.90 15.76
CA ASN A 115 -1.50 -14.49 16.15
C ASN A 115 -2.13 -15.52 17.09
N THR A 116 -2.37 -16.74 16.61
CA THR A 116 -3.06 -17.82 17.36
C THR A 116 -2.54 -19.24 17.05
N GLY A 117 -1.51 -19.37 16.21
CA GLY A 117 -0.95 -20.66 15.78
C GLY A 117 0.57 -20.67 15.88
N GLU A 118 1.24 -21.63 15.26
CA GLU A 118 2.71 -21.73 15.32
C GLU A 118 3.42 -20.80 14.31
N ASN A 119 2.73 -20.42 13.23
CA ASN A 119 3.33 -19.64 12.15
C ASN A 119 3.17 -18.13 12.36
N GLU A 120 4.23 -17.39 12.07
CA GLU A 120 4.18 -15.94 12.00
C GLU A 120 3.46 -15.48 10.72
N ILE A 121 2.50 -14.57 10.87
CA ILE A 121 1.72 -14.02 9.77
C ILE A 121 1.92 -12.50 9.76
N PRO A 122 2.06 -11.87 8.57
CA PRO A 122 2.12 -10.42 8.49
C PRO A 122 0.92 -9.75 9.15
N TYR A 123 1.17 -8.65 9.85
CA TYR A 123 0.13 -7.94 10.60
C TYR A 123 0.22 -6.41 10.45
N GLY A 124 -0.91 -5.74 10.64
CA GLY A 124 -1.02 -4.28 10.59
C GLY A 124 -2.38 -3.80 11.10
N TYR A 125 -2.69 -2.52 10.93
CA TYR A 125 -3.98 -1.95 11.29
C TYR A 125 -4.87 -1.84 10.06
N SER A 126 -6.04 -2.49 10.08
CA SER A 126 -7.06 -2.34 9.04
C SER A 126 -7.96 -1.16 9.39
N LEU A 127 -7.75 -0.04 8.70
CA LEU A 127 -8.54 1.18 8.81
C LEU A 127 -9.68 1.15 7.79
N GLU A 128 -10.85 1.69 8.13
CA GLU A 128 -11.94 1.88 7.16
C GLU A 128 -12.17 3.37 6.90
N CYS A 129 -12.25 3.76 5.63
CA CYS A 129 -12.51 5.13 5.19
C CYS A 129 -13.94 5.23 4.63
N VAL A 130 -14.68 6.29 5.01
CA VAL A 130 -16.05 6.52 4.53
C VAL A 130 -16.12 7.04 3.08
N GLY A 131 -15.00 7.33 2.43
CA GLY A 131 -14.98 7.80 1.04
C GLY A 131 -13.59 8.13 0.50
N LEU A 132 -13.53 8.52 -0.78
CA LEU A 132 -12.28 8.83 -1.49
C LEU A 132 -11.54 10.02 -0.88
N THR A 133 -12.23 11.09 -0.52
CA THR A 133 -11.60 12.27 0.10
C THR A 133 -10.89 11.91 1.40
N VAL A 134 -11.53 11.08 2.23
CA VAL A 134 -10.95 10.61 3.49
C VAL A 134 -9.77 9.69 3.24
N PHE A 135 -9.83 8.84 2.22
CA PHE A 135 -8.71 8.03 1.78
C PHE A 135 -7.49 8.88 1.40
N GLY A 136 -7.67 9.95 0.62
CA GLY A 136 -6.58 10.89 0.29
C GLY A 136 -5.97 11.53 1.54
N HIS A 137 -6.81 12.07 2.44
CA HIS A 137 -6.34 12.63 3.71
C HIS A 137 -5.60 11.62 4.58
N LEU A 138 -6.02 10.36 4.58
CA LEU A 138 -5.32 9.29 5.28
C LEU A 138 -3.90 9.09 4.71
N LEU A 139 -3.72 9.08 3.38
CA LEU A 139 -2.40 8.92 2.75
C LEU A 139 -1.41 10.04 3.11
N ASP A 140 -1.89 11.25 3.37
CA ASP A 140 -1.05 12.36 3.84
C ASP A 140 -0.51 12.15 5.26
N ARG A 141 -1.20 11.35 6.08
CA ARG A 141 -0.87 11.09 7.49
C ARG A 141 -0.06 9.82 7.71
N ILE A 142 -0.15 8.85 6.80
CA ILE A 142 0.61 7.59 6.87
C ILE A 142 2.00 7.83 6.38
#